data_AF-A0A1D6EZB2-F1
#
_entry.id   AF-A0A1D6EZB2-F1
#
_cell.length_a   1.000
_cell.length_b   1.000
_cell.length_c   1.000
_cell.angle_alpha   90.00
_cell.angle_beta   90.00
_cell.angle_gamma   90.00
#
_symmetry.space_group_name_H-M   'P 1'
#
loop_
_entity.id
_entity.type
_entity.pdbx_description
1 polymer ?
#
loop_
_entity_poly.entity_id
_entity_poly.type
_entity_poly.pdbx_seq_one_letter_code
_entity_poly.pdbx_strand_id
1 'polypeptide(L)'
;MSSTVPKSSNIFWHDCLVGKTDRQKLLNQKGCVVWITGLSGSGKSTLACTLGRELHTRGKLAYVLDGDNLRHGLNKDLGFKAEDRAENIRRVGKCLTNIDKKGQT
;
A
#
# COMPACT_ATOMS: atom_id res chain seq x y z
N MET A 1 23.99 4.89 23.26
CA MET A 1 23.10 3.91 23.94
C MET A 1 22.06 3.45 22.92
N SER A 2 22.22 2.24 22.38
CA SER A 2 21.32 1.69 21.36
C SER A 2 20.24 0.88 22.06
N SER A 3 19.00 1.36 22.06
CA SER A 3 17.85 0.65 22.63
C SER A 3 17.46 -0.50 21.70
N THR A 4 17.80 -1.72 22.09
CA THR A 4 17.34 -2.96 21.45
C THR A 4 15.87 -3.19 21.80
N VAL A 5 14.96 -2.77 20.93
CA VAL A 5 13.53 -3.07 21.08
C VAL A 5 13.35 -4.60 21.02
N PRO A 6 12.77 -5.25 22.04
CA PRO A 6 12.57 -6.69 22.03
C PRO A 6 11.61 -7.08 20.91
N LYS A 7 12.02 -8.03 20.07
CA LYS A 7 11.17 -8.60 19.02
C LYS A 7 10.07 -9.41 19.72
N SER A 8 8.84 -8.92 19.67
CA SER A 8 7.67 -9.57 20.29
C SER A 8 7.51 -11.01 19.77
N SER A 9 7.84 -11.98 20.63
CA SER A 9 7.89 -13.42 20.32
C SER A 9 6.51 -14.08 20.27
N ASN A 10 5.47 -13.41 20.76
CA ASN A 10 4.12 -13.95 20.85
C ASN A 10 3.16 -13.27 19.86
N ILE A 11 3.48 -13.34 18.56
CA ILE A 11 2.58 -12.88 17.50
C ILE A 11 2.03 -14.09 16.77
N PHE A 12 0.74 -14.36 16.98
CA PHE A 12 -0.02 -15.34 16.21
C PHE A 12 -0.84 -14.65 15.14
N TRP A 13 -0.88 -15.26 13.95
CA TRP A 13 -1.79 -14.83 12.91
C TRP A 13 -3.20 -15.24 13.32
N HIS A 14 -4.10 -14.27 13.41
CA HIS A 14 -5.52 -14.55 13.52
C HIS A 14 -6.09 -14.76 12.12
N ASP A 15 -6.70 -15.93 11.91
CA ASP A 15 -7.42 -16.21 10.68
C ASP A 15 -8.74 -15.45 10.67
N CYS A 16 -9.04 -14.85 9.52
CA CYS A 16 -10.30 -14.15 9.30
C CYS A 16 -11.23 -15.08 8.53
N LEU A 17 -12.51 -15.11 8.92
CA LEU A 17 -13.53 -15.92 8.26
C LEU A 17 -13.79 -15.50 6.80
N VAL A 18 -13.37 -14.29 6.42
CA VAL A 18 -13.52 -13.76 5.06
C VAL A 18 -12.16 -13.73 4.37
N GLY A 19 -11.99 -14.60 3.38
CA GLY A 19 -10.75 -14.74 2.63
C GLY A 19 -10.69 -13.89 1.36
N LYS A 20 -9.57 -14.01 0.64
CA LYS A 20 -9.35 -13.35 -0.66
C LYS A 20 -10.43 -13.69 -1.68
N THR A 21 -10.79 -14.97 -1.80
CA THR A 21 -11.77 -15.45 -2.78
C THR A 21 -13.17 -14.88 -2.51
N ASP A 22 -13.59 -14.80 -1.25
CA ASP A 22 -14.91 -14.29 -0.88
C ASP A 22 -15.04 -12.81 -1.25
N ARG A 23 -13.98 -12.03 -1.01
CA ARG A 23 -13.94 -10.60 -1.37
C ARG A 23 -13.90 -10.38 -2.87
N GLN A 24 -13.16 -11.21 -3.60
CA GLN A 24 -13.15 -11.16 -5.07
C GLN A 24 -14.52 -11.47 -5.66
N LYS A 25 -15.24 -12.45 -5.10
CA LYS A 25 -16.63 -12.78 -5.47
C LYS A 25 -17.57 -11.62 -5.15
N LEU A 26 -17.49 -11.06 -3.94
CA LEU A 26 -18.33 -9.95 -3.49
C LEU A 26 -18.15 -8.70 -4.39
N LEU A 27 -16.91 -8.36 -4.73
CA LEU A 27 -16.59 -7.19 -5.55
C LEU A 27 -16.69 -7.45 -7.07
N ASN A 28 -16.89 -8.70 -7.49
CA ASN A 28 -16.76 -9.13 -8.88
C ASN A 28 -15.48 -8.58 -9.55
N GLN A 29 -14.37 -8.64 -8.82
CA GLN A 29 -13.09 -8.05 -9.19
C GLN A 29 -11.93 -8.82 -8.58
N LYS A 30 -10.87 -9.04 -9.35
CA LYS A 30 -9.58 -9.50 -8.82
C LYS A 30 -8.72 -8.30 -8.43
N GLY A 31 -8.20 -8.32 -7.21
CA GLY A 31 -7.23 -7.32 -6.77
C GLY A 31 -5.90 -7.47 -7.51
N CYS A 32 -5.24 -6.35 -7.81
CA CYS A 32 -3.87 -6.30 -8.31
C CYS A 32 -3.18 -5.05 -7.77
N VAL A 33 -1.85 -5.02 -7.88
CA VAL A 33 -1.02 -3.87 -7.51
C VAL A 33 -0.38 -3.33 -8.77
N VAL A 34 -0.61 -2.05 -9.05
CA VAL A 34 0.04 -1.32 -10.14
C VAL A 34 1.12 -0.42 -9.53
N TRP A 35 2.39 -0.77 -9.74
CA TRP A 35 3.52 0.00 -9.22
C TRP A 35 4.00 1.02 -10.26
N ILE A 36 3.65 2.29 -10.06
CA ILE A 36 4.08 3.39 -10.94
C ILE A 36 5.40 3.96 -10.42
N THR A 37 6.45 3.88 -11.23
CA THR A 37 7.80 4.39 -10.91
C THR A 37 8.28 5.37 -11.98
N GLY A 38 9.20 6.26 -11.63
CA GLY A 38 9.68 7.34 -12.49
C GLY A 38 10.23 8.53 -11.70
N LEU A 39 10.94 9.41 -12.41
CA LEU A 39 11.59 10.60 -11.84
C LEU A 39 10.59 11.54 -11.15
N SER A 40 11.08 12.36 -10.22
CA SER A 40 10.24 13.43 -9.65
C SER A 40 9.75 14.35 -10.77
N GLY A 41 8.48 14.76 -10.73
CA GLY A 41 7.86 15.56 -11.79
C GLY A 41 7.46 14.81 -13.06
N SER A 42 7.74 13.51 -13.21
CA SER A 42 7.36 12.74 -14.41
C SER A 42 5.85 12.44 -14.55
N GLY A 43 5.00 13.04 -13.72
CA GLY A 43 3.54 12.87 -13.78
C GLY A 43 2.97 11.60 -13.12
N LYS A 44 3.74 10.90 -12.26
CA LYS A 44 3.28 9.65 -11.60
C LYS A 44 1.96 9.82 -10.84
N SER A 45 1.85 10.84 -9.99
CA SER A 45 0.63 11.10 -9.21
C SER A 45 -0.54 11.49 -10.12
N THR A 46 -0.29 12.26 -11.19
CA THR A 46 -1.29 12.61 -12.20
C THR A 46 -1.85 11.37 -12.91
N LEU A 47 -0.97 10.45 -13.31
CA LEU A 47 -1.35 9.19 -13.94
C LEU A 47 -2.13 8.31 -12.94
N ALA A 48 -1.67 8.18 -11.70
CA ALA A 48 -2.32 7.38 -10.68
C ALA A 48 -3.74 7.88 -10.36
N CYS A 49 -3.91 9.20 -10.21
CA CYS A 49 -5.22 9.81 -9.97
C CYS A 49 -6.17 9.63 -11.16
N THR A 50 -5.68 9.83 -12.39
CA THR A 50 -6.49 9.63 -13.60
C THR A 50 -6.90 8.17 -13.75
N LEU A 51 -5.98 7.23 -13.52
CA LEU A 51 -6.27 5.81 -13.53
C LEU A 51 -7.30 5.42 -12.46
N GLY A 52 -7.16 5.93 -11.24
CA GLY A 52 -8.12 5.70 -10.16
C GLY A 52 -9.52 6.19 -10.52
N ARG A 53 -9.62 7.39 -11.11
CA ARG A 53 -10.88 7.94 -11.61
C ARG A 53 -11.50 7.05 -12.70
N GLU A 54 -10.71 6.59 -13.65
CA GLU A 54 -11.20 5.74 -14.75
C GLU A 54 -11.61 4.33 -14.29
N LEU A 55 -10.95 3.79 -13.27
CA LEU A 55 -11.39 2.54 -12.64
C LEU A 55 -12.71 2.74 -11.90
N HIS A 56 -12.86 3.85 -11.18
CA HIS A 56 -14.10 4.19 -10.48
C HIS A 56 -15.28 4.34 -11.46
N THR A 57 -15.11 5.05 -12.59
CA THR A 57 -16.17 5.19 -13.60
C THR A 57 -16.60 3.85 -14.20
N ARG A 58 -15.70 2.85 -14.20
CA ARG A 58 -15.98 1.46 -14.62
C ARG A 58 -16.51 0.57 -13.49
N GLY A 59 -16.84 1.14 -12.34
CA GLY A 59 -17.33 0.39 -11.17
C GLY A 59 -16.27 -0.52 -10.54
N LYS A 60 -14.99 -0.18 -10.68
CA LYS A 60 -13.88 -0.93 -10.08
C LYS A 60 -13.33 -0.20 -8.86
N LEU A 61 -13.17 -0.95 -7.78
CA LEU A 61 -12.59 -0.42 -6.54
C LEU A 61 -11.07 -0.28 -6.72
N ALA A 62 -10.56 0.93 -6.54
CA ALA A 62 -9.14 1.23 -6.64
C ALA A 62 -8.74 2.25 -5.58
N TYR A 63 -7.52 2.09 -5.05
CA TYR A 63 -6.92 3.03 -4.12
C TYR A 63 -5.54 3.46 -4.62
N VAL A 64 -5.28 4.76 -4.52
CA VAL A 64 -3.99 5.34 -4.89
C VAL A 64 -3.16 5.53 -3.62
N LEU A 65 -2.01 4.85 -3.55
CA LEU A 65 -1.01 5.07 -2.52
C LEU A 65 0.09 5.98 -3.07
N ASP A 66 -0.02 7.28 -2.79
CA ASP A 66 1.00 8.25 -3.17
C ASP A 66 2.00 8.46 -2.03
N GLY A 67 3.30 8.46 -2.35
CA GLY A 67 4.37 8.69 -1.39
C GLY A 67 4.23 10.03 -0.67
N ASP A 68 3.73 11.05 -1.37
CA ASP A 68 3.49 12.37 -0.77
C ASP A 68 2.30 12.34 0.21
N ASN A 69 1.22 11.65 -0.13
CA ASN A 69 0.08 11.45 0.78
C ASN A 69 0.46 10.60 2.01
N LEU A 70 1.31 9.59 1.84
CA LEU A 70 1.77 8.76 2.95
C LEU A 70 2.66 9.53 3.94
N ARG A 71 3.40 10.55 3.48
CA ARG A 71 4.19 11.44 4.35
C ARG A 71 3.32 12.29 5.28
N HIS A 72 2.04 12.51 4.97
CA HIS A 72 1.12 13.17 5.90
C HIS A 72 0.68 12.25 7.06
N GLY A 73 0.89 10.92 6.97
CA GLY A 73 0.41 9.95 7.95
C GLY A 73 1.45 8.88 8.28
N LEU A 74 1.37 7.74 7.59
CA LEU A 74 2.17 6.53 7.86
C LEU A 74 3.69 6.77 7.84
N ASN A 75 4.15 7.74 7.03
CA ASN A 75 5.55 8.03 6.79
C ASN A 75 5.93 9.45 7.21
N LYS A 76 5.20 10.05 8.16
CA LYS A 76 5.47 11.41 8.65
C LYS A 76 6.83 11.60 9.30
N ASP A 77 7.44 10.51 9.75
CA ASP A 77 8.77 10.45 10.35
C ASP A 77 9.89 10.40 9.32
N LEU A 78 9.58 10.21 8.02
CA LEU A 78 10.56 10.04 6.96
C LEU A 78 10.82 11.37 6.21
N GLY A 79 12.08 11.76 6.15
CA GLY A 79 12.55 12.90 5.35
C GLY A 79 12.71 12.58 3.86
N PHE A 80 13.57 13.32 3.17
CA PHE A 80 13.82 13.16 1.73
C PHE A 80 15.20 12.56 1.42
N LYS A 81 15.93 12.10 2.44
CA LYS A 81 17.23 11.44 2.26
C LYS A 81 17.07 10.11 1.53
N ALA A 82 18.16 9.56 1.00
CA ALA A 82 18.12 8.30 0.25
C ALA A 82 17.59 7.15 1.10
N GLU A 83 17.98 7.11 2.37
CA GLU A 83 17.58 6.09 3.35
C GLU A 83 16.09 6.19 3.66
N ASP A 84 15.58 7.41 3.87
CA ASP A 84 14.15 7.68 4.11
C ASP A 84 13.29 7.26 2.91
N ARG A 85 13.80 7.46 1.68
CA ARG A 85 13.11 7.01 0.45
C ARG A 85 13.06 5.49 0.36
N ALA A 86 14.15 4.80 0.71
CA ALA A 86 14.19 3.34 0.73
C ALA A 86 13.20 2.77 1.78
N GLU A 87 13.16 3.37 2.97
CA GLU A 87 12.24 2.96 4.03
C GLU A 87 10.77 3.23 3.66
N ASN A 88 10.49 4.36 3.01
CA ASN A 88 9.16 4.67 2.47
C ASN A 88 8.69 3.56 1.52
N ILE A 89 9.54 3.15 0.56
CA ILE A 89 9.25 2.06 -0.38
C ILE A 89 9.01 0.74 0.35
N ARG A 90 9.83 0.42 1.36
CA ARG A 90 9.70 -0.81 2.16
C ARG A 90 8.36 -0.87 2.91
N ARG A 91 7.94 0.24 3.54
CA ARG A 91 6.66 0.33 4.26
C ARG A 91 5.48 0.16 3.31
N VAL A 92 5.49 0.83 2.17
CA VAL A 92 4.44 0.69 1.14
C VAL A 92 4.37 -0.75 0.65
N GLY A 93 5.51 -1.37 0.32
CA GLY A 93 5.56 -2.76 -0.12
C GLY A 93 5.01 -3.74 0.92
N LYS A 94 5.28 -3.50 2.21
CA LYS A 94 4.73 -4.31 3.29
C LYS A 94 3.21 -4.17 3.41
N CYS A 95 2.68 -2.95 3.30
CA CYS A 95 1.24 -2.70 3.26
C CYS A 95 0.56 -3.43 2.11
N LEU A 96 1.11 -3.31 0.90
CA LEU A 96 0.57 -3.96 -0.31
C LEU A 96 0.61 -5.49 -0.20
N THR A 97 1.68 -6.05 0.35
CA THR A 97 1.79 -7.49 0.59
C THR A 97 0.70 -7.98 1.54
N ASN A 98 0.39 -7.21 2.59
CA ASN A 98 -0.67 -7.58 3.52
C ASN A 98 -2.05 -7.50 2.86
N ILE A 99 -2.31 -6.45 2.06
CA ILE A 99 -3.56 -6.29 1.31
C ILE A 99 -3.76 -7.45 0.33
N ASP A 100 -2.74 -7.80 -0.48
CA ASP A 100 -2.87 -8.85 -1.48
C ASP A 100 -2.94 -10.27 -0.89
N LYS A 101 -2.16 -10.55 0.17
CA LYS A 101 -2.14 -11.88 0.81
C LYS A 101 -3.36 -12.13 1.68
N LYS A 102 -3.87 -11.12 2.37
CA LYS A 102 -5.02 -11.28 3.30
C LYS A 102 -6.35 -10.87 2.69
N GLY A 103 -6.35 -10.26 1.50
CA GLY A 103 -7.55 -9.66 0.93
C GLY A 103 -8.09 -8.52 1.79
N GLN A 104 -7.34 -7.97 2.73
CA GLN A 104 -7.80 -6.86 3.58
C GLN A 104 -7.88 -5.58 2.73
N THR A 105 -9.04 -5.37 2.11
CA THR A 105 -9.53 -4.08 1.61
C THR A 105 -10.40 -3.44 2.66
#